data_AF-A0A820HCI8-F1
#
_entry.id   AF-A0A820HCI8-F1
#
_cell.length_a   1.000
_cell.length_b   1.000
_cell.length_c   1.000
_cell.angle_alpha   90.00
_cell.angle_beta   90.00
_cell.angle_gamma   90.00
#
_symmetry.space_group_name_H-M   'P 1'
#
loop_
_entity.id
_entity.type
_entity.pdbx_description
1 polymer ?
#
loop_
_entity_poly.entity_id
_entity_poly.type
_entity_poly.pdbx_seq_one_letter_code
_entity_poly.pdbx_strand_id
1 'polypeptide(L)'
;MATSSNLFTLNTESIKKFKQTNKPVLVQIQIFLPYNLSAILIFEMCLLPSEHTIQFTLMKKFFEILFNDKNTIYIWGEIKELILFTNYKLFSEAQCHLANVQNLQNIFKTEWQKLHPHILSNASSNDLSNDLPHEFTNKCLCETCINISS
;
A
#
# COMPACT_ATOMS: atom_id res chain seq x y z
N MET A 1 -1.22 -8.11 27.68
CA MET A 1 0.09 -7.42 27.64
C MET A 1 -0.16 -6.00 27.18
N ALA A 2 0.30 -4.99 27.91
CA ALA A 2 0.16 -3.60 27.52
C ALA A 2 1.17 -3.29 26.41
N THR A 3 0.69 -2.87 25.24
CA THR A 3 1.53 -2.36 24.14
C THR A 3 1.94 -0.92 24.47
N SER A 4 3.25 -0.69 24.64
CA SER A 4 3.79 0.67 24.76
C SER A 4 3.98 1.26 23.36
N SER A 5 3.32 2.38 23.07
CA SER A 5 3.51 3.14 21.83
C SER A 5 4.35 4.37 22.13
N ASN A 6 5.45 4.55 21.38
CA ASN A 6 6.26 5.76 21.41
C ASN A 6 6.06 6.51 20.10
N LEU A 7 5.55 7.74 20.17
CA LEU A 7 5.39 8.60 19.01
C LEU A 7 6.58 9.54 18.89
N PHE A 8 7.25 9.51 17.75
CA PHE A 8 8.31 10.45 17.40
C PHE A 8 7.90 11.20 16.14
N THR A 9 7.84 12.53 16.22
CA THR A 9 7.51 13.38 15.06
C THR A 9 8.77 14.12 14.61
N LEU A 10 9.16 13.92 13.36
CA LEU A 10 10.19 14.72 12.70
C LEU A 10 9.49 15.75 11.80
N ASN A 11 9.29 16.96 12.32
CA ASN A 11 8.71 18.04 11.53
C ASN A 11 9.79 18.64 10.62
N THR A 12 9.64 18.47 9.31
CA THR A 12 10.53 19.04 8.29
C THR A 12 10.00 20.33 7.68
N GLU A 13 9.03 21.01 8.30
CA GLU A 13 8.54 22.36 7.95
C GLU A 13 9.67 23.39 7.93
N SER A 14 10.48 23.38 6.89
CA SER A 14 11.50 24.38 6.64
C SER A 14 10.86 25.49 5.82
N ILE A 15 10.16 26.39 6.51
CA ILE A 15 9.68 27.68 5.99
C ILE A 15 8.57 27.50 4.94
N LYS A 16 7.56 28.38 4.96
CA LYS A 16 6.52 28.46 3.92
C LYS A 16 7.17 28.60 2.54
N LYS A 17 7.45 27.49 1.84
CA LYS A 17 7.86 27.50 0.44
C LYS A 17 6.62 27.87 -0.38
N PHE A 18 6.43 29.18 -0.58
CA PHE A 18 5.50 29.70 -1.56
C PHE A 18 5.82 29.01 -2.91
N LYS A 19 4.87 28.20 -3.42
CA LYS A 19 4.98 27.39 -4.65
C LYS A 19 5.84 26.12 -4.52
N GLN A 20 5.33 25.11 -3.83
CA GLN A 20 5.81 23.75 -4.04
C GLN A 20 5.18 23.16 -5.30
N THR A 21 6.02 22.63 -6.19
CA THR A 21 5.60 21.97 -7.45
C THR A 21 5.05 20.56 -7.22
N ASN A 22 5.40 19.94 -6.09
CA ASN A 22 5.00 18.58 -5.76
C ASN A 22 3.64 18.57 -5.06
N LYS A 23 2.77 17.63 -5.43
CA LYS A 23 1.50 17.41 -4.73
C LYS A 23 1.78 16.91 -3.31
N PRO A 24 0.99 17.31 -2.30
CA PRO A 24 1.13 16.75 -0.96
C PRO A 24 0.85 15.25 -1.01
N VAL A 25 1.75 14.48 -0.42
CA VAL A 25 1.68 13.03 -0.35
C VAL A 25 2.04 12.63 1.08
N LEU A 26 1.24 11.72 1.62
CA LEU A 26 1.53 11.04 2.87
C LEU A 26 1.99 9.61 2.56
N VAL A 27 3.18 9.24 3.00
CA VAL A 27 3.66 7.85 2.95
C VAL A 27 3.72 7.30 4.36
N GLN A 28 2.96 6.25 4.62
CA GLN A 28 3.04 5.51 5.88
C GLN A 28 3.85 4.24 5.67
N ILE A 29 4.85 4.02 6.53
CA ILE A 29 5.71 2.83 6.54
C ILE A 29 5.64 2.22 7.93
N GLN A 30 5.22 0.95 8.01
CA GLN A 30 5.26 0.19 9.25
C GLN A 30 6.41 -0.80 9.21
N ILE A 31 7.28 -0.72 10.21
CA ILE A 31 8.43 -1.61 10.38
C ILE A 31 8.10 -2.58 11.51
N PHE A 32 8.17 -3.88 11.23
CA PHE A 32 8.05 -4.93 12.24
C PHE A 32 9.45 -5.31 12.72
N LEU A 33 9.64 -5.28 14.04
CA LEU A 33 10.90 -5.60 14.70
C LEU A 33 10.74 -6.91 15.49
N PRO A 34 11.85 -7.59 15.85
CA PRO A 34 11.81 -8.73 16.76
C PRO A 34 11.07 -8.40 18.07
N TYR A 35 10.54 -9.43 18.72
CA TYR A 35 9.85 -9.34 20.02
C TYR A 35 8.51 -8.56 20.01
N ASN A 36 7.74 -8.65 18.92
CA ASN A 36 6.42 -7.99 18.76
C ASN A 36 6.46 -6.46 18.88
N LEU A 37 7.59 -5.86 18.51
CA LEU A 37 7.72 -4.41 18.42
C LEU A 37 7.41 -3.96 16.99
N SER A 38 6.81 -2.77 16.86
CA SER A 38 6.65 -2.13 15.56
C SER A 38 6.88 -0.64 15.66
N ALA A 39 7.47 -0.07 14.62
CA ALA A 39 7.57 1.36 14.44
C ALA A 39 6.69 1.78 13.25
N ILE A 40 5.87 2.81 13.44
CA ILE A 40 5.11 3.43 12.34
C ILE A 40 5.79 4.76 12.03
N LEU A 41 6.12 4.95 10.76
CA LEU A 41 6.72 6.15 10.24
C LEU A 41 5.75 6.77 9.24
N ILE A 42 5.54 8.07 9.38
CA ILE A 42 4.66 8.84 8.52
C ILE A 42 5.51 9.96 7.91
N PHE A 43 5.54 10.01 6.59
CA PHE A 43 6.31 10.99 5.82
C PHE A 43 5.37 11.89 5.04
N GLU A 44 5.43 13.18 5.35
CA GLU A 44 4.80 14.23 4.56
C GLU A 44 5.77 14.72 3.49
N MET A 45 5.61 14.24 2.26
CA MET A 45 6.59 14.46 1.18
C MET A 45 6.51 15.86 0.57
N CYS A 46 5.51 16.67 0.92
CA CYS A 46 5.43 18.06 0.45
C CYS A 46 6.63 18.88 0.96
N LEU A 47 7.06 18.66 2.21
CA LEU A 47 8.01 19.54 2.90
C LEU A 47 9.41 18.91 3.03
N LEU A 48 9.95 18.36 1.95
CA LEU A 48 11.29 17.77 2.02
C LEU A 48 12.39 18.84 2.21
N PRO A 49 13.44 18.53 3.01
CA PRO A 49 14.66 19.32 3.07
C PRO A 49 15.29 19.49 1.69
N SER A 50 16.12 20.53 1.53
CA SER A 50 16.88 20.71 0.28
C SER A 50 17.86 19.54 0.04
N GLU A 51 18.02 19.12 -1.21
CA GLU A 51 18.84 17.96 -1.60
C GLU A 51 20.30 18.06 -1.14
N HIS A 52 20.82 19.28 -0.98
CA HIS A 52 22.19 19.53 -0.53
C HIS A 52 22.38 19.52 1.00
N THR A 53 21.32 19.23 1.75
CA THR A 53 21.35 19.26 3.22
C THR A 53 21.67 17.90 3.82
N ILE A 54 22.24 17.91 5.02
CA ILE A 54 22.50 16.68 5.77
C ILE A 54 21.19 15.94 6.10
N GLN A 55 20.10 16.68 6.35
CA GLN A 55 18.79 16.11 6.64
C GLN A 55 18.27 15.29 5.44
N PHE A 56 18.35 15.84 4.22
CA PHE A 56 17.98 15.10 3.02
C PHE A 56 18.85 13.85 2.83
N THR A 57 20.15 13.96 3.08
CA THR A 57 21.08 12.83 3.01
C THR A 57 20.73 11.72 4.01
N LEU A 58 20.35 12.08 5.24
CA LEU A 58 19.92 11.13 6.26
C LEU A 58 18.59 10.46 5.89
N MET A 59 17.63 11.22 5.35
CA MET A 59 16.39 10.65 4.83
C MET A 59 16.67 9.67 3.70
N LYS A 60 17.53 10.02 2.74
CA LYS A 60 17.89 9.13 1.64
C LYS A 60 18.53 7.83 2.14
N LYS A 61 19.49 7.90 3.07
CA LYS A 61 20.09 6.71 3.71
C LYS A 61 19.06 5.85 4.42
N PHE A 62 18.07 6.47 5.06
CA PHE A 62 16.98 5.76 5.71
C PHE A 62 16.15 4.97 4.69
N PHE A 63 15.79 5.58 3.55
CA PHE A 63 15.11 4.88 2.46
C PHE A 63 15.98 3.78 1.83
N GLU A 64 17.29 3.99 1.69
CA GLU A 64 18.23 2.93 1.25
C GLU A 64 18.22 1.71 2.17
N ILE A 65 18.16 1.93 3.49
CA ILE A 65 18.02 0.85 4.46
C ILE A 65 16.69 0.14 4.31
N LEU A 66 15.58 0.88 4.17
CA LEU A 66 14.24 0.30 4.04
C LEU A 66 14.11 -0.60 2.80
N PHE A 67 14.56 -0.11 1.65
CA PHE A 67 14.49 -0.80 0.36
C PHE A 67 15.61 -1.82 0.14
N ASN A 68 16.33 -2.19 1.20
CA ASN A 68 17.27 -3.29 1.15
C ASN A 68 16.54 -4.61 0.84
N ASP A 69 17.15 -5.45 0.01
CA ASP A 69 16.62 -6.75 -0.42
C ASP A 69 16.39 -7.74 0.73
N LYS A 70 17.10 -7.56 1.85
CA LYS A 70 16.90 -8.36 3.08
C LYS A 70 15.63 -8.01 3.84
N ASN A 71 15.02 -6.85 3.57
CA ASN A 71 13.77 -6.44 4.20
C ASN A 71 12.59 -6.87 3.35
N THR A 72 11.55 -7.36 4.00
CA THR A 72 10.25 -7.59 3.35
C THR A 72 9.39 -6.33 3.48
N ILE A 73 8.96 -5.78 2.35
CA ILE A 73 8.07 -4.62 2.28
C ILE A 73 6.66 -5.12 2.02
N TYR A 74 5.75 -4.83 2.94
CA TYR A 74 4.33 -5.10 2.77
C TYR A 74 3.62 -3.87 2.22
N ILE A 75 3.00 -3.99 1.04
CA ILE A 75 2.30 -2.87 0.39
C ILE A 75 0.80 -3.16 0.29
N TRP A 76 -0.01 -2.11 0.37
CA TRP A 76 -1.45 -2.16 0.09
C TRP A 76 -1.72 -1.40 -1.21
N GLY A 77 -1.61 -2.10 -2.33
CA GLY A 77 -1.61 -1.51 -3.67
C GLY A 77 -0.54 -2.14 -4.55
N GLU A 78 -0.35 -1.58 -5.74
CA GLU A 78 0.65 -2.06 -6.69
C GLU A 78 2.00 -1.37 -6.50
N ILE A 79 3.11 -2.09 -6.70
CA ILE A 79 4.46 -1.52 -6.57
C ILE A 79 4.70 -0.33 -7.52
N LYS A 80 4.00 -0.31 -8.66
CA LYS A 80 4.02 0.79 -9.63
C LYS A 80 3.54 2.12 -9.04
N GLU A 81 2.69 2.08 -8.02
CA GLU A 81 2.23 3.29 -7.33
C GLU A 81 3.38 3.93 -6.54
N LEU A 82 4.34 3.12 -6.06
CA LEU A 82 5.52 3.57 -5.35
C LEU A 82 6.52 4.30 -6.26
N ILE A 83 6.58 3.88 -7.54
CA ILE A 83 7.46 4.47 -8.56
C ILE A 83 7.15 5.96 -8.77
N LEU A 84 5.88 6.37 -8.60
CA LEU A 84 5.45 7.77 -8.74
C LEU A 84 6.14 8.70 -7.73
N PHE A 85 6.67 8.17 -6.63
CA PHE A 85 7.35 8.94 -5.59
C PHE A 85 8.89 8.96 -5.77
N THR A 86 9.43 8.34 -6.81
CA THR A 86 10.88 8.41 -7.12
C THR A 86 11.32 9.83 -7.50
N ASN A 87 10.37 10.68 -7.95
CA ASN A 87 10.59 12.10 -8.22
C ASN A 87 11.04 12.91 -6.98
N TYR A 88 10.80 12.41 -5.77
CA TYR A 88 11.29 12.98 -4.52
C TYR A 88 12.77 12.67 -4.24
N LYS A 89 13.41 11.85 -5.08
CA LYS A 89 14.85 11.49 -5.03
C LYS A 89 15.33 10.86 -3.71
N LEU A 90 14.40 10.38 -2.89
CA LEU A 90 14.70 9.64 -1.66
C LEU A 90 15.07 8.18 -1.94
N PHE A 91 14.55 7.62 -3.03
CA PHE A 91 14.85 6.28 -3.54
C PHE A 91 14.67 6.27 -5.06
N SER A 92 15.16 5.21 -5.70
CA SER A 92 15.10 5.02 -7.15
C SER A 92 14.11 3.91 -7.54
N GLU A 93 13.69 3.93 -8.79
CA GLU A 93 12.84 2.86 -9.34
C GLU A 93 13.53 1.48 -9.25
N ALA A 94 14.85 1.43 -9.47
CA ALA A 94 15.62 0.20 -9.31
C ALA A 94 15.53 -0.36 -7.87
N GLN A 95 15.54 0.50 -6.85
CA GLN A 95 15.34 0.08 -5.47
C GLN A 95 13.93 -0.46 -5.22
N CYS A 96 12.91 0.11 -5.86
CA CYS A 96 11.54 -0.44 -5.78
C CYS A 96 11.44 -1.85 -6.35
N HIS A 97 12.10 -2.11 -7.49
CA HIS A 97 12.05 -3.41 -8.16
C HIS A 97 12.90 -4.50 -7.47
N LEU A 98 14.00 -4.11 -6.83
CA LEU A 98 14.89 -5.03 -6.11
C LEU A 98 14.38 -5.38 -4.70
N ALA A 99 13.44 -4.60 -4.17
CA ALA A 99 12.88 -4.86 -2.85
C ALA A 99 12.06 -6.15 -2.84
N ASN A 100 12.14 -6.92 -1.74
CA ASN A 100 11.29 -8.06 -1.50
C ASN A 100 9.89 -7.58 -1.08
N VAL A 101 8.98 -7.44 -2.04
CA VAL A 101 7.66 -6.84 -1.85
C VAL A 101 6.56 -7.90 -1.77
N GLN A 102 5.67 -7.74 -0.78
CA GLN A 102 4.46 -8.55 -0.60
C GLN A 102 3.22 -7.65 -0.75
N ASN A 103 2.37 -7.94 -1.73
CA ASN A 103 1.12 -7.21 -1.95
C ASN A 103 0.03 -7.74 -1.00
N LEU A 104 -0.14 -7.07 0.15
CA LEU A 104 -1.15 -7.41 1.14
C LEU A 104 -2.57 -7.25 0.62
N GLN A 105 -2.83 -6.31 -0.30
CA GLN A 105 -4.16 -6.13 -0.86
C GLN A 105 -4.59 -7.38 -1.64
N ASN A 106 -3.68 -7.96 -2.44
CA ASN A 106 -3.97 -9.19 -3.17
C ASN A 106 -4.10 -10.39 -2.23
N ILE A 107 -3.19 -10.53 -1.26
CA ILE A 107 -3.29 -11.58 -0.23
C ILE A 107 -4.63 -11.49 0.50
N PHE A 108 -5.02 -10.29 0.94
CA PHE A 108 -6.30 -10.06 1.60
C PHE A 108 -7.48 -10.44 0.70
N LYS A 109 -7.50 -9.99 -0.56
CA LYS A 109 -8.56 -10.35 -1.51
C LYS A 109 -8.69 -11.85 -1.65
N THR A 110 -7.57 -12.55 -1.82
CA THR A 110 -7.55 -14.02 -1.97
C THR A 110 -8.09 -14.72 -0.73
N GLU A 111 -7.62 -14.38 0.47
CA GLU A 111 -8.09 -15.00 1.71
C GLU A 111 -9.55 -14.66 2.01
N TRP A 112 -9.95 -13.42 1.76
CA TRP A 112 -11.33 -13.00 1.93
C TRP A 112 -12.28 -13.78 1.03
N GLN A 113 -11.91 -13.99 -0.25
CA GLN A 113 -12.70 -14.74 -1.22
C GLN A 113 -12.83 -16.23 -0.87
N LYS A 114 -11.81 -16.85 -0.28
CA LYS A 114 -11.90 -18.25 0.18
C LYS A 114 -12.97 -18.43 1.25
N LEU A 115 -13.09 -17.47 2.15
CA LEU A 115 -14.06 -17.48 3.25
C LEU A 115 -15.43 -16.96 2.84
N HIS A 116 -15.49 -16.15 1.78
CA HIS A 116 -16.71 -15.52 1.26
C HIS A 116 -16.80 -15.76 -0.25
N PRO A 117 -17.00 -17.02 -0.69
CA PRO A 117 -17.11 -17.33 -2.10
C PRO A 117 -18.26 -16.55 -2.73
N HIS A 118 -18.01 -15.98 -3.90
CA HIS A 118 -19.04 -15.25 -4.63
C HIS A 118 -20.13 -16.22 -5.09
N ILE A 119 -21.38 -15.96 -4.69
CA ILE A 119 -22.54 -16.66 -5.21
C ILE A 119 -22.79 -16.10 -6.62
N LEU A 120 -22.40 -16.87 -7.64
CA LEU A 120 -22.74 -16.60 -9.03
C LEU A 120 -24.24 -16.82 -9.20
N SER A 121 -25.01 -15.74 -9.31
CA SER A 121 -26.36 -15.89 -9.85
C SER A 121 -26.29 -16.03 -11.36
N ASN A 122 -26.27 -17.27 -11.83
CA ASN A 122 -26.76 -17.57 -13.15
C ASN A 122 -28.29 -17.67 -13.09
N ALA A 123 -28.95 -16.54 -12.84
CA ALA A 123 -30.38 -16.40 -13.12
C ALA A 123 -30.51 -15.69 -14.48
N SER A 124 -30.24 -16.43 -15.55
CA SER A 124 -30.88 -16.13 -16.83
C SER A 124 -32.38 -16.31 -16.60
N SER A 125 -33.09 -15.19 -16.52
CA SER A 125 -34.55 -15.14 -16.53
C SER A 125 -35.06 -15.75 -17.84
N ASN A 126 -35.30 -17.06 -17.82
CA ASN A 126 -36.21 -17.82 -18.67
C ASN A 126 -36.13 -19.28 -18.20
N ASP A 127 -36.78 -19.61 -17.09
CA ASP A 127 -37.43 -20.90 -16.91
C ASP A 127 -38.34 -20.85 -15.68
N LEU A 128 -39.64 -20.97 -15.95
CA LEU A 128 -40.63 -21.29 -14.93
C LEU A 128 -40.38 -22.73 -14.47
N SER A 129 -39.85 -22.92 -13.26
CA SER A 129 -40.24 -24.06 -12.44
C SER A 129 -40.01 -23.76 -10.96
N ASN A 130 -40.94 -24.22 -10.13
CA ASN A 130 -41.06 -23.98 -8.71
C ASN A 130 -39.84 -24.49 -7.94
N ASP A 131 -39.26 -23.64 -7.08
CA ASP A 131 -38.95 -23.89 -5.67
C ASP A 131 -37.84 -22.91 -5.18
N LEU A 132 -38.12 -22.20 -4.08
CA LEU A 132 -37.22 -21.29 -3.34
C LEU A 132 -36.01 -22.06 -2.75
N PRO A 133 -34.84 -21.43 -2.46
CA PRO A 133 -34.72 -20.07 -1.91
C PRO A 133 -33.71 -19.14 -2.61
N HIS A 134 -34.06 -17.85 -2.64
CA HIS A 134 -33.23 -16.68 -2.97
C HIS A 134 -31.71 -16.92 -3.08
N GLU A 135 -31.23 -17.22 -4.28
CA GLU A 135 -29.81 -17.11 -4.60
C GLU A 135 -29.42 -15.64 -4.67
N PHE A 136 -28.57 -15.23 -3.73
CA PHE A 136 -27.90 -13.95 -3.69
C PHE A 136 -27.18 -13.70 -5.03
N THR A 137 -27.74 -12.81 -5.84
CA THR A 137 -27.15 -12.34 -7.09
C THR A 137 -26.01 -11.36 -6.85
N ASN A 138 -24.92 -11.85 -6.27
CA ASN A 138 -23.68 -11.10 -6.15
C ASN A 138 -22.93 -11.12 -7.49
N LYS A 139 -23.23 -10.15 -8.37
CA LYS A 139 -22.36 -9.86 -9.53
C LYS A 139 -20.99 -9.39 -9.01
N CYS A 140 -20.06 -10.33 -8.97
CA CYS A 140 -18.70 -10.12 -8.54
C CYS A 140 -17.91 -9.27 -9.56
N LEU A 141 -17.21 -8.24 -9.09
CA LEU A 141 -16.35 -7.36 -9.87
C LEU A 141 -14.87 -7.79 -9.85
N CYS A 142 -14.56 -9.06 -9.54
CA CYS A 142 -13.19 -9.55 -9.63
C CYS A 142 -12.80 -9.82 -11.09
N GLU A 143 -11.51 -9.71 -11.40
CA GLU A 143 -10.99 -9.89 -12.78
C GLU A 143 -11.40 -11.23 -13.40
N THR A 144 -11.60 -12.28 -12.60
CA THR A 144 -12.04 -13.61 -13.05
C THR A 144 -13.52 -13.63 -13.47
N CYS A 145 -14.41 -12.95 -12.75
CA CYS A 145 -15.83 -12.84 -13.12
C CYS A 145 -16.05 -11.83 -14.27
N ILE A 146 -15.17 -10.84 -14.38
CA ILE A 146 -15.17 -9.88 -15.49
C ILE A 146 -14.78 -10.57 -16.82
N ASN A 147 -13.78 -11.46 -16.83
CA ASN A 147 -13.33 -12.17 -18.04
C ASN A 147 -14.25 -13.30 -18.51
N ILE A 148 -15.24 -13.71 -17.72
CA ILE A 148 -16.27 -14.69 -18.15
C ILE A 148 -17.45 -13.96 -18.84
N SER A 149 -17.48 -12.62 -18.81
CA SER A 149 -18.56 -11.79 -19.33
C SER A 149 -18.31 -11.24 -20.75
N SER A 150 -17.26 -11.69 -21.43
CA SER A 150 -16.87 -11.24 -22.79
C SER A 150 -17.00 -12.33 -23.84
#